data_AF-A0A3E3JYN4-F1
#
_entry.id   AF-A0A3E3JYN4-F1
#
_cell.length_a   1.000
_cell.length_b   1.000
_cell.length_c   1.000
_cell.angle_alpha   90.00
_cell.angle_beta   90.00
_cell.angle_gamma   90.00
#
_symmetry.space_group_name_H-M   'P 1'
#
loop_
_entity.id
_entity.type
_entity.pdbx_description
1 polymer ?
#
loop_
_entity_poly.entity_id
_entity_poly.type
_entity_poly.pdbx_seq_one_letter_code
_entity_poly.pdbx_strand_id
1 'polypeptide(L)'
;MAMRNILHISKLQEFEDFLETKGYMIVATSKNPFEVLRAQKDGDTVIVYQKKDTKEHLSTMDKDYHLVREFIKRQRVQTNADRIRSMTDEELVEFLAKTVWRMGENIFSCKNSSLYPECLDGMCEKCPCYLDWLKSPAERGE
;
A
#
# COMPACT_ATOMS: atom_id res chain seq x y z
N MET A 1 3.69 -2.19 -24.03
CA MET A 1 4.21 -2.39 -22.65
C MET A 1 3.78 -3.77 -22.16
N ALA A 2 4.72 -4.67 -21.88
CA ALA A 2 4.41 -6.04 -21.50
C ALA A 2 4.02 -6.12 -20.01
N MET A 3 2.75 -6.35 -19.71
CA MET A 3 2.27 -6.54 -18.34
C MET A 3 2.62 -7.95 -17.84
N ARG A 4 3.81 -8.11 -17.26
CA ARG A 4 4.21 -9.33 -16.52
C ARG A 4 3.68 -9.28 -15.08
N ASN A 5 2.40 -9.56 -14.87
CA ASN A 5 1.95 -10.02 -13.55
C ASN A 5 1.83 -11.53 -13.61
N ILE A 6 2.94 -12.20 -13.37
CA ILE A 6 3.01 -13.64 -13.33
C ILE A 6 3.28 -14.00 -11.87
N LEU A 7 2.29 -14.63 -11.22
CA LEU A 7 2.44 -15.11 -9.85
C LEU A 7 3.56 -16.16 -9.84
N HIS A 8 4.60 -15.94 -9.05
CA HIS A 8 5.69 -16.91 -8.92
C HIS A 8 5.27 -18.07 -8.01
N ILE A 9 5.70 -19.30 -8.31
CA ILE A 9 5.29 -20.49 -7.55
C ILE A 9 5.64 -20.42 -6.06
N SER A 10 6.76 -19.79 -5.69
CA SER A 10 7.15 -19.60 -4.29
C SER A 10 6.19 -18.72 -3.50
N LYS A 11 5.30 -17.98 -4.18
CA LYS A 11 4.30 -17.10 -3.59
C LYS A 11 2.91 -17.73 -3.53
N LEU A 12 2.79 -19.02 -3.86
CA LEU A 12 1.51 -19.73 -3.87
C LEU A 12 0.86 -19.71 -2.48
N GLN A 13 1.58 -20.10 -1.43
CA GLN A 13 1.04 -20.12 -0.06
C GLN A 13 0.57 -18.73 0.39
N GLU A 14 1.38 -17.69 0.17
CA GLU A 14 1.01 -16.31 0.52
C GLU A 14 -0.22 -15.83 -0.28
N PHE A 15 -0.41 -16.33 -1.50
CA PHE A 15 -1.58 -16.03 -2.32
C PHE A 15 -2.83 -16.76 -1.82
N GLU A 16 -2.70 -17.99 -1.31
CA GLU A 16 -3.78 -18.70 -0.61
C GLU A 16 -4.27 -17.91 0.59
N ASP A 17 -3.34 -17.52 1.48
CA ASP A 17 -3.65 -16.72 2.66
C ASP A 17 -4.36 -15.41 2.25
N PHE A 18 -3.89 -14.75 1.18
CA PHE A 18 -4.53 -13.55 0.64
C PHE A 18 -5.98 -13.81 0.19
N LEU A 19 -6.25 -14.91 -0.51
CA LEU A 19 -7.60 -15.28 -0.92
C LEU A 19 -8.50 -15.56 0.30
N GLU A 20 -7.98 -16.21 1.34
CA GLU A 20 -8.71 -16.42 2.60
C GLU A 20 -9.05 -15.09 3.28
N THR A 21 -8.13 -14.12 3.34
CA THR A 21 -8.44 -12.77 3.87
C THR A 21 -9.53 -12.03 3.07
N LYS A 22 -9.74 -12.42 1.81
CA LYS A 22 -10.81 -11.90 0.95
C LYS A 22 -12.12 -12.67 1.09
N GLY A 23 -12.15 -13.70 1.92
CA GLY A 23 -13.31 -14.56 2.19
C GLY A 23 -13.48 -15.70 1.19
N TYR A 24 -12.43 -16.05 0.43
CA TYR A 24 -12.45 -17.29 -0.35
C TYR A 24 -12.09 -18.47 0.53
N MET A 25 -12.75 -19.60 0.30
CA MET A 25 -12.40 -20.87 0.91
C MET A 25 -11.53 -21.67 -0.06
N ILE A 26 -10.39 -22.16 0.41
CA ILE A 26 -9.56 -23.08 -0.36
C ILE A 26 -10.27 -24.44 -0.41
N VAL A 27 -10.42 -24.98 -1.62
CA VAL A 27 -11.11 -26.26 -1.85
C VAL A 27 -10.19 -27.24 -2.58
N ALA A 28 -10.54 -28.52 -2.54
CA ALA A 28 -9.78 -29.54 -3.24
C ALA A 28 -9.65 -29.22 -4.74
N THR A 29 -8.43 -29.33 -5.25
CA THR A 29 -8.15 -29.18 -6.68
C THR A 29 -8.83 -30.29 -7.48
N SER A 30 -9.13 -29.99 -8.74
CA SER A 30 -9.73 -30.97 -9.65
C SER A 30 -8.73 -32.06 -10.06
N LYS A 31 -9.19 -33.04 -10.85
CA LYS A 31 -8.33 -34.09 -11.44
C LYS A 31 -7.33 -33.56 -12.49
N ASN A 32 -7.27 -32.24 -12.71
CA ASN A 32 -6.33 -31.62 -13.63
C ASN A 32 -4.92 -31.55 -13.00
N PRO A 33 -3.90 -32.21 -13.59
CA PRO A 33 -2.54 -32.23 -13.02
C PRO A 33 -1.84 -30.87 -13.03
N PHE A 34 -2.35 -29.88 -13.77
CA PHE A 34 -1.80 -28.53 -13.83
C PHE A 34 -2.47 -27.57 -12.84
N GLU A 35 -3.58 -27.98 -12.21
CA GLU A 35 -4.26 -27.18 -11.21
C GLU A 35 -3.56 -27.30 -9.87
N VAL A 36 -3.03 -26.17 -9.39
CA VAL A 36 -2.27 -26.13 -8.13
C VAL A 36 -3.04 -25.49 -6.99
N LEU A 37 -4.07 -24.69 -7.29
CA LEU A 37 -4.93 -24.08 -6.29
C LEU A 37 -6.34 -23.86 -6.84
N ARG A 38 -7.33 -24.09 -5.96
CA ARG A 38 -8.73 -23.77 -6.21
C ARG A 38 -9.33 -23.10 -4.98
N ALA A 39 -9.99 -21.97 -5.19
CA ALA A 39 -10.66 -21.23 -4.12
C ALA A 39 -12.07 -20.81 -4.57
N GLN A 40 -13.02 -20.76 -3.64
CA GLN A 40 -14.42 -20.42 -3.92
C GLN A 40 -14.98 -19.39 -2.94
N LYS A 41 -15.82 -18.50 -3.46
CA LYS A 41 -16.55 -17.49 -2.67
C LYS A 41 -17.86 -17.16 -3.35
N ASP A 42 -18.99 -17.37 -2.68
CA ASP A 42 -20.32 -16.93 -3.14
C ASP A 42 -20.66 -17.35 -4.60
N GLY A 43 -20.18 -18.53 -5.03
CA GLY A 43 -20.34 -19.04 -6.39
C GLY A 43 -19.26 -18.60 -7.39
N ASP A 44 -18.42 -17.62 -7.06
CA ASP A 44 -17.20 -17.31 -7.80
C ASP A 44 -16.10 -18.32 -7.48
N THR A 45 -15.32 -18.68 -8.48
CA THR A 45 -14.24 -19.66 -8.38
C THR A 45 -12.96 -19.09 -8.97
N VAL A 46 -11.88 -19.12 -8.18
CA VAL A 46 -10.53 -18.76 -8.60
C VAL A 46 -9.74 -20.05 -8.76
N ILE A 47 -9.07 -20.20 -9.90
CA ILE A 47 -8.22 -21.36 -10.18
C ILE A 47 -6.84 -20.89 -10.63
N VAL A 48 -5.81 -21.50 -10.04
CA VAL A 48 -4.42 -21.25 -10.39
C VAL A 48 -3.83 -22.49 -11.05
N TYR A 49 -3.21 -22.29 -12.20
CA TYR A 49 -2.57 -23.33 -13.00
C TYR A 49 -1.06 -23.12 -13.07
N GLN A 50 -0.30 -24.21 -12.96
CA GLN A 50 1.11 -24.25 -13.30
C GLN A 50 1.26 -24.59 -14.79
N LYS A 51 1.95 -23.72 -15.55
CA LYS A 51 2.21 -23.99 -16.97
C LYS A 51 3.23 -25.12 -17.13
N LYS A 52 2.95 -26.04 -18.06
CA LYS A 52 3.84 -27.16 -18.39
C LYS A 52 5.25 -26.71 -18.80
N ASP A 53 5.35 -25.61 -19.54
CA ASP A 53 6.61 -25.12 -20.11
C ASP A 53 7.36 -24.14 -19.20
N THR A 54 6.70 -23.62 -18.16
CA THR A 54 7.24 -22.59 -17.26
C THR A 54 6.94 -22.97 -15.81
N LYS A 55 7.84 -23.74 -15.20
CA LYS A 55 7.66 -24.30 -13.85
C LYS A 55 7.63 -23.24 -12.74
N GLU A 56 8.22 -22.07 -12.99
CA GLU A 56 8.36 -20.98 -12.01
C GLU A 56 7.11 -20.10 -11.89
N HIS A 57 6.22 -20.19 -12.87
CA HIS A 57 5.22 -19.17 -13.15
C HIS A 57 3.82 -19.77 -13.19
N LEU A 58 2.95 -19.19 -12.36
CA LEU A 58 1.57 -19.57 -12.24
C LEU A 58 0.68 -18.65 -13.07
N SER A 59 -0.43 -19.21 -13.53
CA SER A 59 -1.43 -18.53 -14.36
C SER A 59 -2.80 -18.64 -13.74
N THR A 60 -3.58 -17.56 -13.86
CA THR A 60 -4.99 -17.49 -13.46
C THR A 60 -5.84 -17.12 -14.68
N MET A 61 -7.16 -17.22 -14.55
CA MET A 61 -8.06 -16.71 -15.58
C MET A 61 -8.04 -15.17 -15.63
N ASP A 62 -8.32 -14.61 -16.81
CA ASP A 62 -8.32 -13.14 -17.02
C ASP A 62 -9.27 -12.41 -16.07
N LYS A 63 -10.42 -13.01 -15.74
CA LYS A 63 -11.38 -12.46 -14.77
C LYS A 63 -10.77 -12.27 -13.38
N ASP A 64 -9.86 -13.16 -12.98
CA ASP A 64 -9.23 -13.19 -11.65
C ASP A 64 -7.94 -12.38 -11.59
N TYR A 65 -7.52 -11.79 -12.72
CA TYR A 65 -6.28 -11.03 -12.80
C TYR A 65 -6.27 -9.80 -11.86
N HIS A 66 -7.44 -9.29 -11.49
CA HIS A 66 -7.57 -8.23 -10.48
C HIS A 66 -7.06 -8.66 -9.10
N LEU A 67 -7.30 -9.92 -8.69
CA LEU A 67 -6.84 -10.48 -7.41
C LEU A 67 -5.32 -10.63 -7.40
N VAL A 68 -4.73 -11.14 -8.49
CA VAL A 68 -3.27 -11.27 -8.62
C VAL A 68 -2.60 -9.90 -8.60
N ARG A 69 -3.18 -8.90 -9.29
CA ARG A 69 -2.67 -7.52 -9.23
C ARG A 69 -2.73 -6.93 -7.84
N GLU A 70 -3.83 -7.13 -7.12
CA GLU A 70 -3.96 -6.64 -5.74
C GLU A 70 -2.94 -7.31 -4.81
N PHE A 71 -2.79 -8.63 -4.92
CA PHE A 71 -1.79 -9.38 -4.16
C PHE A 71 -0.37 -8.86 -4.40
N ILE A 72 0.05 -8.70 -5.67
CA ILE A 72 1.37 -8.18 -6.00
C ILE A 72 1.57 -6.76 -5.46
N LYS A 73 0.54 -5.91 -5.50
CA LYS A 73 0.62 -4.55 -4.91
C LYS A 73 0.84 -4.59 -3.41
N ARG A 74 0.16 -5.49 -2.68
CA ARG A 74 0.35 -5.67 -1.23
C ARG A 74 1.74 -6.19 -0.86
N GLN A 75 2.30 -7.05 -1.72
CA GLN A 75 3.64 -7.64 -1.54
C GLN A 75 4.79 -6.68 -1.85
N ARG A 76 4.52 -5.51 -2.45
CA ARG A 76 5.57 -4.50 -2.61
C ARG A 76 5.97 -4.04 -1.21
N VAL A 77 7.21 -4.34 -0.84
CA VAL A 77 7.87 -3.75 0.32
C VAL A 77 7.65 -2.26 0.22
N GLN A 78 6.83 -1.72 1.12
CA GLN A 78 6.56 -0.30 1.13
C GLN A 78 7.88 0.39 1.38
N THR A 79 8.30 1.23 0.44
CA THR A 79 9.44 2.09 0.68
C THR A 79 9.11 3.04 1.82
N ASN A 80 10.11 3.65 2.46
CA ASN A 80 9.84 4.66 3.47
C ASN A 80 8.96 5.81 2.92
N ALA A 81 9.09 6.12 1.62
CA ALA A 81 8.22 7.09 0.95
C ALA A 81 6.77 6.60 0.83
N ASP A 82 6.55 5.32 0.57
CA ASP A 82 5.19 4.75 0.50
C ASP A 82 4.53 4.73 1.88
N ARG A 83 5.32 4.42 2.92
CA ARG A 83 4.85 4.46 4.32
C ARG A 83 4.41 5.86 4.73
N ILE A 84 5.17 6.89 4.36
CA ILE A 84 4.81 8.30 4.64
C ILE A 84 3.54 8.69 3.89
N ARG A 85 3.39 8.28 2.62
CA ARG A 85 2.18 8.57 1.83
C ARG A 85 0.93 7.82 2.32
N SER A 86 1.11 6.70 3.01
CA SER A 86 0.00 5.93 3.58
C SER A 86 -0.31 6.28 5.03
N MET A 87 0.43 7.21 5.65
CA MET A 87 0.10 7.71 6.99
C MET A 87 -1.24 8.43 6.96
N THR A 88 -2.05 8.19 7.98
CA THR A 88 -3.18 9.04 8.32
C THR A 88 -2.70 10.44 8.73
N ASP A 89 -3.59 11.43 8.70
CA ASP A 89 -3.26 12.79 9.14
C ASP A 89 -2.75 12.78 10.59
N GLU A 90 -3.33 11.94 11.46
CA GLU A 90 -2.91 11.77 12.86
C GLU A 90 -1.51 11.17 12.98
N GLU A 91 -1.22 10.08 12.27
CA GLU A 91 0.11 9.44 12.27
C GLU A 91 1.19 10.35 11.70
N LEU A 92 0.84 11.11 10.65
CA LEU A 92 1.74 12.07 10.05
C LEU A 92 2.06 13.20 11.03
N VAL A 93 1.06 13.76 11.72
CA VAL A 93 1.26 14.80 12.74
C VAL A 93 2.17 14.30 13.86
N GLU A 94 1.97 13.08 14.37
CA GLU A 94 2.82 12.52 15.43
C GLU A 94 4.26 12.30 14.94
N PHE A 95 4.43 11.82 13.71
CA PHE A 95 5.74 11.65 13.07
C PHE A 95 6.48 12.98 12.92
N LEU A 96 5.79 14.02 12.47
CA LEU A 96 6.34 15.37 12.34
C LEU A 96 6.72 15.95 13.72
N ALA A 97 5.85 15.85 14.73
CA ALA A 97 6.13 16.34 16.08
C ALA A 97 7.42 15.74 16.69
N LYS A 98 7.64 14.42 16.50
CA LYS A 98 8.82 13.71 17.03
C LYS A 98 10.13 14.05 16.29
N THR A 99 10.06 14.43 15.02
CA THR A 99 11.26 14.76 14.22
C THR A 99 11.72 16.20 14.40
N VAL A 100 10.80 17.10 14.77
CA VAL A 100 10.99 18.54 14.99
C VAL A 100 11.93 18.88 16.16
N TRP A 101 12.08 17.99 17.15
CA TRP A 101 12.75 18.30 18.42
C TRP A 101 14.28 18.13 18.43
N ARG A 102 14.89 17.53 17.40
CA ARG A 102 16.26 17.01 17.59
C ARG A 102 17.40 18.00 17.37
N MET A 103 17.24 19.14 16.70
CA MET A 103 18.38 20.03 16.39
C MET A 103 18.10 21.54 16.27
N GLY A 104 17.09 22.10 16.95
CA GLY A 104 16.89 23.57 17.03
C GLY A 104 16.53 24.29 15.71
N GLU A 105 16.83 23.67 14.57
CA GLU A 105 16.32 23.94 13.25
C GLU A 105 15.60 22.68 12.79
N ASN A 106 14.31 22.81 12.56
CA ASN A 106 13.55 21.80 11.84
C ASN A 106 13.11 22.39 10.51
N ILE A 107 12.74 21.52 9.56
CA ILE A 107 12.11 21.89 8.28
C ILE A 107 10.91 22.83 8.48
N PHE A 108 10.34 22.82 9.68
CA PHE A 108 9.15 23.53 10.12
C PHE A 108 9.44 24.82 10.89
N SER A 109 10.71 25.24 10.97
CA SER A 109 11.08 26.46 11.68
C SER A 109 10.39 27.61 10.96
N CYS A 110 9.40 28.20 11.62
CA CYS A 110 8.59 29.27 11.05
C CYS A 110 9.50 30.49 10.86
N LYS A 111 10.10 30.62 9.68
CA LYS A 111 10.93 31.78 9.31
C LYS A 111 10.13 33.08 9.22
N ASN A 112 8.80 33.02 9.37
CA ASN A 112 7.85 34.13 9.30
C ASN A 112 7.17 34.41 10.65
N SER A 113 7.92 34.33 11.76
CA SER A 113 7.45 34.75 13.09
C SER A 113 6.95 36.21 13.15
N SER A 114 7.34 37.04 12.17
CA SER A 114 6.93 38.42 12.01
C SER A 114 5.51 38.61 11.47
N LEU A 115 4.91 37.61 10.84
CA LEU A 115 3.53 37.67 10.32
C LEU A 115 2.49 37.12 11.31
N TYR A 116 2.93 36.27 12.25
CA TYR A 116 2.06 35.60 13.21
C TYR A 116 2.74 35.59 14.59
N PRO A 117 2.42 36.58 15.46
CA PRO A 117 3.05 36.76 16.78
C PRO A 117 2.94 35.53 17.69
N GLU A 118 1.91 34.71 17.46
CA GLU A 118 1.64 33.47 18.19
C GLU A 118 2.72 32.39 17.97
N CYS A 119 3.60 32.56 16.98
CA CYS A 119 4.70 31.64 16.69
C CYS A 119 5.98 31.89 17.50
N LEU A 120 6.02 32.94 18.34
CA LEU A 120 7.24 33.36 19.07
C LEU A 120 7.65 32.42 20.22
N ASP A 121 6.71 31.67 20.80
CA ASP A 121 6.95 30.83 22.00
C ASP A 121 7.30 29.36 21.69
N GLY A 122 7.58 29.02 20.42
CA GLY A 122 8.06 27.68 20.04
C GLY A 122 7.06 26.54 20.22
N MET A 123 5.88 26.78 20.80
CA MET A 123 4.77 25.83 20.85
C MET A 123 3.96 25.90 19.55
N CYS A 124 4.58 25.38 18.49
CA CYS A 124 4.00 25.32 17.16
C CYS A 124 3.04 24.12 17.01
N GLU A 125 2.30 23.74 18.05
CA GLU A 125 1.36 22.60 17.97
C GLU A 125 0.14 22.89 17.09
N LYS A 126 -0.15 24.18 16.82
CA LYS A 126 -1.36 24.63 16.09
C LYS A 126 -1.10 25.77 15.09
N CYS A 127 0.13 25.93 14.57
CA CYS A 127 0.39 27.00 13.61
C CYS A 127 -0.41 26.80 12.30
N PRO A 128 -1.20 27.79 11.86
CA PRO A 128 -1.90 27.72 10.58
C PRO A 128 -0.95 27.52 9.38
N CYS A 129 0.33 27.89 9.53
CA CYS A 129 1.37 27.70 8.54
C CYS A 129 1.62 26.23 8.14
N TYR A 130 1.37 25.27 9.05
CA TYR A 130 1.52 23.85 8.74
C TYR A 130 0.33 23.29 7.96
N LEU A 131 -0.88 23.72 8.33
CA LEU A 131 -2.10 23.33 7.61
C LEU A 131 -2.05 23.82 6.16
N ASP A 132 -1.46 24.99 5.91
CA ASP A 132 -1.30 25.54 4.56
C ASP A 132 -0.22 24.84 3.72
N TRP A 133 0.88 24.38 4.35
CA TRP A 133 1.92 23.59 3.68
C TRP A 133 1.42 22.19 3.27
N LEU A 134 0.54 21.58 4.08
CA LEU A 134 -0.04 20.26 3.81
C LEU A 134 -1.10 20.27 2.69
N LYS A 135 -1.72 21.42 2.41
CA LYS A 135 -2.69 21.54 1.32
C LYS A 135 -2.05 21.20 -0.02
N SER A 136 -2.78 20.48 -0.87
CA SER A 136 -2.40 20.32 -2.26
C SER A 136 -2.50 21.67 -3.01
N PRO A 137 -1.81 21.83 -4.17
CA PRO A 137 -1.97 23.04 -4.99
C PRO A 137 -3.43 23.36 -5.34
N ALA A 138 -4.24 22.32 -5.58
CA ALA A 138 -5.68 22.45 -5.84
C ALA A 138 -6.47 23.02 -4.65
N GLU A 139 -6.02 22.79 -3.42
CA GLU A 139 -6.63 23.33 -2.19
C GLU A 139 -6.11 24.72 -1.83
N ARG A 140 -4.97 25.14 -2.40
CA ARG A 140 -4.43 26.51 -2.26
C ARG A 140 -5.01 27.51 -3.27
N GLY A 141 -5.68 27.02 -4.31
CA GLY A 141 -6.22 27.86 -5.39
C GLY A 141 -5.13 28.41 -6.32
N GLU A 142 -3.99 27.71 -6.42
CA GLU A 142 -2.85 28.01 -7.30
C GLU A 142 -2.80 27.09 -8.53
#